data_AF-A0A6H1RE51-F1
#
_entry.id   AF-A0A6H1RE51-F1
#
_cell.length_a   1.000
_cell.length_b   1.000
_cell.length_c   1.000
_cell.angle_alpha   90.00
_cell.angle_beta   90.00
_cell.angle_gamma   90.00
#
_symmetry.space_group_name_H-M   'P 1'
#
loop_
_entity.id
_entity.type
_entity.pdbx_description
1 polymer ?
#
loop_
_entity_poly.entity_id
_entity_poly.type
_entity_poly.pdbx_seq_one_letter_code
_entity_poly.pdbx_strand_id
1 'polypeptide(L)'
;MSELTAEQIAQHAYDAGFRGKALTTSVAVALAESSGNPRSHNPTPPDDSYGLWQVNMLGDMGPERRKQFGLDSNKDLFDPDENAKAAYAISNHGKSFDPWSTYTNGAYKKHLDEAEAAAKAVTSNGGKTKAPEGSPDGGGGKPGGDGFKVAPDHLLAYTREADDIAEQLANTGKKTVHSVTGIANDSFGKVGQETGFSAALGDFSKSLEKQVNATGANARKLGAATTDAAKAYRDIDEESARELKKLLT
;
A
#
# COMPACT_ATOMS: atom_id res chain seq x y z
N MET A 1 -22.99 7.19 14.85
CA MET A 1 -21.89 6.20 14.99
C MET A 1 -20.62 6.86 14.50
N SER A 2 -19.50 6.59 15.16
CA SER A 2 -18.22 7.24 14.87
C SER A 2 -17.57 6.66 13.62
N GLU A 3 -17.05 7.55 12.78
CA GLU A 3 -16.09 7.19 11.72
C GLU A 3 -14.85 6.57 12.35
N LEU A 4 -14.28 5.57 11.68
CA LEU A 4 -13.01 4.97 12.08
C LEU A 4 -11.85 5.84 11.59
N THR A 5 -10.82 5.96 12.42
CA THR A 5 -9.58 6.65 12.04
C THR A 5 -8.80 5.84 11.00
N ALA A 6 -7.92 6.49 10.24
CA ALA A 6 -7.03 5.79 9.31
C ALA A 6 -6.21 4.67 9.99
N GLU A 7 -5.79 4.86 11.25
CA GLU A 7 -5.08 3.83 12.04
C GLU A 7 -5.96 2.62 12.35
N GLN A 8 -7.23 2.83 12.71
CA GLN A 8 -8.18 1.74 12.92
C GLN A 8 -8.46 0.98 11.62
N ILE A 9 -8.65 1.69 10.52
CA ILE A 9 -8.81 1.10 9.18
C ILE A 9 -7.54 0.30 8.78
N ALA A 10 -6.36 0.86 9.04
CA ALA A 10 -5.08 0.20 8.78
C ALA A 10 -4.93 -1.08 9.60
N GLN A 11 -5.43 -1.12 10.85
CA GLN A 11 -5.40 -2.32 11.65
C GLN A 11 -6.27 -3.43 11.03
N HIS A 12 -7.52 -3.14 10.67
CA HIS A 12 -8.40 -4.12 10.00
C HIS A 12 -7.79 -4.62 8.67
N ALA A 13 -7.20 -3.72 7.88
CA ALA A 13 -6.50 -4.09 6.64
C ALA A 13 -5.26 -4.96 6.90
N TYR A 14 -4.50 -4.65 7.95
CA TYR A 14 -3.35 -5.45 8.36
C TYR A 14 -3.79 -6.85 8.82
N ASP A 15 -4.84 -6.94 9.62
CA ASP A 15 -5.35 -8.23 10.11
C ASP A 15 -5.91 -9.10 8.96
N ALA A 16 -6.48 -8.48 7.93
CA ALA A 16 -6.90 -9.17 6.70
C ALA A 16 -5.74 -9.68 5.83
N GLY A 17 -4.54 -9.13 5.96
CA GLY A 17 -3.34 -9.59 5.24
C GLY A 17 -2.64 -8.54 4.36
N PHE A 18 -3.13 -7.30 4.28
CA PHE A 18 -2.43 -6.24 3.54
C PHE A 18 -1.11 -5.86 4.22
N ARG A 19 -0.04 -5.68 3.44
CA ARG A 19 1.29 -5.29 3.95
C ARG A 19 1.93 -4.25 3.02
N GLY A 20 2.91 -3.50 3.54
CA GLY A 20 3.68 -2.53 2.76
C GLY A 20 2.80 -1.52 2.00
N LYS A 21 3.15 -1.22 0.75
CA LYS A 21 2.39 -0.30 -0.11
C LYS A 21 0.93 -0.73 -0.33
N ALA A 22 0.65 -2.03 -0.32
CA ALA A 22 -0.73 -2.52 -0.45
C ALA A 22 -1.57 -2.17 0.78
N LEU A 23 -0.96 -2.12 1.98
CA LEU A 23 -1.62 -1.62 3.18
C LEU A 23 -1.95 -0.13 3.06
N THR A 24 -0.96 0.70 2.69
CA THR A 24 -1.17 2.14 2.47
C THR A 24 -2.25 2.39 1.42
N THR A 25 -2.19 1.71 0.28
CA THR A 25 -3.19 1.86 -0.80
C THR A 25 -4.58 1.43 -0.32
N SER A 26 -4.69 0.33 0.40
CA SER A 26 -5.96 -0.17 0.93
C SER A 26 -6.63 0.82 1.88
N VAL A 27 -5.86 1.43 2.78
CA VAL A 27 -6.38 2.45 3.72
C VAL A 27 -6.83 3.70 2.98
N ALA A 28 -6.02 4.18 2.03
CA ALA A 28 -6.38 5.34 1.22
C ALA A 28 -7.64 5.12 0.37
N VAL A 29 -7.82 3.91 -0.17
CA VAL A 29 -9.04 3.50 -0.88
C VAL A 29 -10.24 3.48 0.07
N ALA A 30 -10.14 2.86 1.24
CA ALA A 30 -11.24 2.83 2.20
C ALA A 30 -11.71 4.23 2.63
N LEU A 31 -10.76 5.14 2.88
CA LEU A 31 -11.07 6.53 3.21
C LEU A 31 -11.75 7.26 2.04
N ALA A 32 -11.30 7.03 0.82
CA ALA A 32 -11.94 7.63 -0.37
C ALA A 32 -13.33 7.07 -0.66
N GLU A 33 -13.56 5.79 -0.40
CA GLU A 33 -14.82 5.09 -0.65
C GLU A 33 -15.90 5.40 0.40
N SER A 34 -15.51 5.56 1.67
CA SER A 34 -16.47 5.58 2.79
C SER A 34 -16.28 6.73 3.77
N SER A 35 -15.24 7.55 3.63
CA SER A 35 -14.80 8.52 4.64
C SER A 35 -14.60 7.88 6.02
N GLY A 36 -14.23 6.60 6.07
CA GLY A 36 -14.05 5.85 7.32
C GLY A 36 -15.36 5.41 7.99
N ASN A 37 -16.51 5.51 7.31
CA ASN A 37 -17.79 5.04 7.85
C ASN A 37 -17.99 3.53 7.60
N PRO A 38 -17.90 2.66 8.64
CA PRO A 38 -18.06 1.21 8.45
C PRO A 38 -19.48 0.80 8.06
N ARG A 39 -20.47 1.70 8.16
CA ARG A 39 -21.86 1.46 7.75
C ARG A 39 -22.23 2.16 6.44
N SER A 40 -21.25 2.63 5.69
CA SER A 40 -21.49 3.18 4.36
C SER A 40 -22.18 2.14 3.48
N HIS A 41 -23.26 2.54 2.81
CA HIS A 41 -24.01 1.69 1.90
C HIS A 41 -24.44 2.52 0.70
N ASN A 42 -24.05 2.10 -0.50
CA ASN A 42 -24.52 2.68 -1.75
C ASN A 42 -25.42 1.67 -2.48
N PRO A 43 -26.77 1.82 -2.41
CA PRO A 43 -27.71 0.93 -3.07
C PRO A 43 -28.06 1.36 -4.51
N THR A 44 -27.32 2.29 -5.11
CA THR A 44 -27.66 2.86 -6.42
C THR A 44 -26.93 2.11 -7.54
N PRO A 45 -27.65 1.40 -8.44
CA PRO A 45 -27.03 0.70 -9.57
C PRO A 45 -26.12 1.63 -10.39
N PRO A 46 -24.93 1.18 -10.82
CA PRO A 46 -24.44 -0.20 -10.84
C PRO A 46 -23.83 -0.72 -9.51
N ASP A 47 -24.07 -0.05 -8.38
CA ASP A 47 -23.61 -0.46 -7.06
C ASP A 47 -24.73 -0.99 -6.15
N ASP A 48 -24.38 -2.01 -5.37
CA ASP A 48 -24.99 -2.33 -4.08
C ASP A 48 -23.82 -2.59 -3.11
N SER A 49 -23.14 -1.53 -2.70
CA SER A 49 -21.79 -1.58 -2.12
C SER A 49 -21.78 -1.29 -0.61
N TYR A 50 -21.09 -2.11 0.17
CA TYR A 50 -21.15 -2.11 1.64
C TYR A 50 -19.80 -1.87 2.31
N GLY A 51 -19.83 -1.12 3.41
CA GLY A 51 -18.73 -0.99 4.36
C GLY A 51 -17.61 -0.05 3.92
N LEU A 52 -16.49 -0.15 4.62
CA LEU A 52 -15.30 0.71 4.45
C LEU A 52 -14.73 0.67 3.03
N TRP A 53 -14.61 -0.53 2.45
CA TRP A 53 -14.06 -0.77 1.11
C TRP A 53 -15.15 -0.86 0.03
N GLN A 54 -16.39 -0.47 0.33
CA GLN A 54 -17.50 -0.46 -0.64
C GLN A 54 -17.57 -1.74 -1.48
N VAL A 55 -17.66 -2.89 -0.80
CA VAL A 55 -17.72 -4.20 -1.46
C VAL A 55 -19.07 -4.36 -2.16
N ASN A 56 -19.07 -4.30 -3.50
CA ASN A 56 -20.28 -4.42 -4.33
C ASN A 56 -20.92 -5.82 -4.26
N MET A 57 -22.22 -5.88 -4.00
CA MET A 57 -23.02 -7.09 -3.87
C MET A 57 -24.18 -7.14 -4.88
N LEU A 58 -24.15 -6.30 -5.91
CA LEU A 58 -25.24 -6.16 -6.88
C LEU A 58 -25.45 -7.45 -7.68
N GLY A 59 -26.71 -7.88 -7.80
CA GLY A 59 -27.11 -9.01 -8.62
C GLY A 59 -26.46 -10.32 -8.18
N ASP A 60 -25.93 -11.08 -9.15
CA ASP A 60 -25.34 -12.40 -8.92
C ASP A 60 -24.02 -12.34 -8.11
N MET A 61 -23.34 -11.19 -8.08
CA MET A 61 -22.15 -11.00 -7.26
C MET A 61 -22.45 -11.19 -5.77
N GLY A 62 -23.63 -10.79 -5.30
CA GLY A 62 -24.01 -10.89 -3.90
C GLY A 62 -23.98 -12.33 -3.38
N PRO A 63 -24.78 -13.24 -3.94
CA PRO A 63 -24.73 -14.68 -3.60
C PRO A 63 -23.33 -15.30 -3.75
N GLU A 64 -22.59 -14.97 -4.81
CA GLU A 64 -21.26 -15.51 -5.06
C GLU A 64 -20.26 -15.07 -3.98
N ARG A 65 -20.20 -13.78 -3.66
CA ARG A 65 -19.31 -13.22 -2.64
C ARG A 65 -19.66 -13.70 -1.25
N ARG A 66 -20.95 -13.84 -0.92
CA ARG A 66 -21.36 -14.44 0.37
C ARG A 66 -20.80 -15.85 0.53
N LYS A 67 -20.89 -16.67 -0.51
CA LYS A 67 -20.29 -18.02 -0.50
C LYS A 67 -18.77 -17.96 -0.44
N GLN A 68 -18.14 -17.06 -1.19
CA GLN A 68 -16.68 -16.93 -1.26
C GLN A 68 -16.07 -16.48 0.07
N PHE A 69 -16.74 -15.57 0.78
CA PHE A 69 -16.24 -14.96 2.02
C PHE A 69 -16.87 -15.53 3.29
N GLY A 70 -17.78 -16.50 3.17
CA GLY A 70 -18.44 -17.14 4.31
C GLY A 70 -19.40 -16.22 5.05
N LEU A 71 -20.08 -15.32 4.34
CA LEU A 71 -21.03 -14.35 4.90
C LEU A 71 -22.44 -14.95 4.92
N ASP A 72 -23.14 -14.79 6.04
CA ASP A 72 -24.55 -15.15 6.18
C ASP A 72 -25.45 -14.13 5.45
N SER A 73 -25.05 -12.85 5.44
CA SER A 73 -25.80 -11.77 4.83
C SER A 73 -24.91 -10.63 4.30
N ASN A 74 -25.44 -9.76 3.42
CA ASN A 74 -24.71 -8.56 2.98
C ASN A 74 -24.40 -7.61 4.15
N LYS A 75 -25.18 -7.65 5.24
CA LYS A 75 -24.99 -6.77 6.41
C LYS A 75 -23.72 -7.12 7.18
N ASP A 76 -23.18 -8.31 6.99
CA ASP A 76 -21.93 -8.76 7.62
C ASP A 76 -20.76 -7.91 7.11
N LEU A 77 -20.87 -7.32 5.91
CA LEU A 77 -19.89 -6.36 5.37
C LEU A 77 -19.90 -4.99 6.07
N PHE A 78 -20.80 -4.74 7.04
CA PHE A 78 -20.69 -3.61 7.96
C PHE A 78 -19.74 -3.89 9.14
N ASP A 79 -19.35 -5.15 9.33
CA ASP A 79 -18.23 -5.50 10.20
C ASP A 79 -16.91 -5.16 9.47
N PRO A 80 -16.06 -4.30 10.05
CA PRO A 80 -14.79 -3.91 9.42
C PRO A 80 -13.85 -5.08 9.11
N ASP A 81 -13.83 -6.13 9.93
CA ASP A 81 -12.95 -7.29 9.71
C ASP A 81 -13.42 -8.11 8.52
N GLU A 82 -14.73 -8.40 8.43
CA GLU A 82 -15.29 -9.12 7.29
C GLU A 82 -15.17 -8.30 5.99
N ASN A 83 -15.37 -6.99 6.07
CA ASN A 83 -15.19 -6.09 4.93
C ASN A 83 -13.72 -6.05 4.45
N ALA A 84 -12.76 -6.00 5.39
CA ALA A 84 -11.33 -6.02 5.08
C ALA A 84 -10.88 -7.34 4.42
N LYS A 85 -11.38 -8.49 4.92
CA LYS A 85 -11.09 -9.81 4.31
C LYS A 85 -11.61 -9.90 2.87
N ALA A 86 -12.84 -9.44 2.63
CA ALA A 86 -13.41 -9.38 1.29
C ALA A 86 -12.58 -8.47 0.36
N ALA A 87 -12.19 -7.28 0.84
CA ALA A 87 -11.35 -6.36 0.08
C ALA A 87 -9.97 -6.95 -0.24
N TYR A 88 -9.35 -7.66 0.71
CA TYR A 88 -8.07 -8.34 0.49
C TYR A 88 -8.18 -9.41 -0.61
N ALA A 89 -9.24 -10.22 -0.59
CA ALA A 89 -9.47 -11.21 -1.64
C ALA A 89 -9.74 -10.56 -3.01
N ILE A 90 -10.61 -9.54 -3.07
CA ILE A 90 -10.97 -8.82 -4.32
C ILE A 90 -9.75 -8.15 -4.94
N SER A 91 -8.85 -7.61 -4.12
CA SER A 91 -7.60 -6.97 -4.58
C SER A 91 -6.52 -7.96 -5.06
N ASN A 92 -6.88 -9.23 -5.24
CA ASN A 92 -5.94 -10.32 -5.49
C ASN A 92 -4.80 -10.32 -4.46
N HIS A 93 -5.16 -10.26 -3.18
CA HIS A 93 -4.25 -10.24 -2.05
C HIS A 93 -3.32 -9.02 -2.06
N GLY A 94 -3.86 -7.84 -2.40
CA GLY A 94 -3.14 -6.57 -2.46
C GLY A 94 -2.32 -6.34 -3.74
N LYS A 95 -2.50 -7.16 -4.78
CA LYS A 95 -1.75 -7.05 -6.05
C LYS A 95 -2.40 -6.11 -7.07
N SER A 96 -3.71 -5.88 -7.00
CA SER A 96 -4.41 -4.92 -7.87
C SER A 96 -5.57 -4.26 -7.12
N PHE A 97 -5.72 -2.96 -7.32
CA PHE A 97 -6.83 -2.15 -6.82
C PHE A 97 -7.72 -1.62 -7.96
N ASP A 98 -7.59 -2.18 -9.17
CA ASP A 98 -8.39 -1.81 -10.35
C ASP A 98 -9.92 -1.94 -10.15
N PRO A 99 -10.44 -2.85 -9.29
CA PRO A 99 -11.88 -2.91 -9.00
C PRO A 99 -12.47 -1.65 -8.34
N TRP A 100 -11.64 -0.79 -7.75
CA TRP A 100 -12.11 0.42 -7.06
C TRP A 100 -12.02 1.65 -7.97
N SER A 101 -13.15 2.31 -8.16
CA SER A 101 -13.20 3.54 -8.98
C SER A 101 -12.38 4.66 -8.34
N THR A 102 -12.39 4.78 -7.01
CA THR A 102 -11.59 5.75 -6.25
C THR A 102 -10.08 5.56 -6.44
N TYR A 103 -9.63 4.33 -6.73
CA TYR A 103 -8.25 4.04 -7.10
C TYR A 103 -7.97 4.50 -8.53
N THR A 104 -8.77 4.05 -9.49
CA THR A 104 -8.54 4.29 -10.93
C THR A 104 -8.72 5.76 -11.33
N ASN A 105 -9.64 6.49 -10.70
CA ASN A 105 -9.82 7.93 -10.92
C ASN A 105 -8.86 8.80 -10.08
N GLY A 106 -8.07 8.19 -9.19
CA GLY A 106 -7.07 8.86 -8.37
C GLY A 106 -7.60 9.59 -7.13
N ALA A 107 -8.87 9.46 -6.76
CA ALA A 107 -9.44 10.08 -5.56
C ALA A 107 -8.69 9.65 -4.28
N TYR A 108 -8.26 8.38 -4.19
CA TYR A 108 -7.50 7.84 -3.06
C TYR A 108 -6.21 8.62 -2.76
N LYS A 109 -5.62 9.29 -3.76
CA LYS A 109 -4.35 10.01 -3.62
C LYS A 109 -4.41 11.13 -2.57
N LYS A 110 -5.60 11.71 -2.35
CA LYS A 110 -5.82 12.74 -1.32
C LYS A 110 -5.64 12.21 0.11
N HIS A 111 -5.72 10.90 0.28
CA HIS A 111 -5.62 10.22 1.57
C HIS A 111 -4.27 9.51 1.76
N LEU A 112 -3.33 9.60 0.79
CA LEU A 112 -2.08 8.85 0.85
C LEU A 112 -1.21 9.24 2.05
N ASP A 113 -1.10 10.52 2.38
CA ASP A 113 -0.28 10.98 3.50
C ASP A 113 -0.79 10.42 4.84
N GLU A 114 -2.11 10.50 5.05
CA GLU A 114 -2.79 9.95 6.23
C GLU A 114 -2.69 8.43 6.29
N ALA A 115 -2.91 7.76 5.15
CA ALA A 115 -2.83 6.31 5.04
C ALA A 115 -1.41 5.78 5.27
N GLU A 116 -0.39 6.50 4.82
CA GLU A 116 1.02 6.13 5.02
C GLU A 116 1.40 6.25 6.49
N ALA A 117 0.97 7.31 7.17
CA ALA A 117 1.17 7.47 8.61
C ALA A 117 0.50 6.31 9.39
N ALA A 118 -0.75 5.99 9.06
CA ALA A 118 -1.49 4.90 9.68
C ALA A 118 -0.87 3.52 9.45
N ALA A 119 -0.49 3.22 8.20
CA ALA A 119 0.17 1.96 7.84
C ALA A 119 1.51 1.78 8.57
N LYS A 120 2.29 2.87 8.71
CA LYS A 120 3.52 2.89 9.50
C LYS A 120 3.24 2.59 10.97
N ALA A 121 2.28 3.27 11.58
CA ALA A 121 1.93 3.08 12.99
C ALA A 121 1.55 1.63 13.32
N VAL A 122 0.70 1.00 12.49
CA VAL A 122 0.29 -0.40 12.68
C VAL A 122 1.46 -1.37 12.48
N THR A 123 2.33 -1.10 11.51
CA THR A 123 3.51 -1.93 11.23
C THR A 123 4.55 -1.82 12.35
N SER A 124 4.78 -0.62 12.91
CA SER A 124 5.65 -0.37 14.07
C SER A 124 5.20 -1.12 15.32
N ASN A 125 3.89 -1.20 15.54
CA ASN A 125 3.32 -1.83 16.73
C ASN A 125 3.10 -3.35 16.59
N GLY A 126 3.57 -3.95 15.48
CA GLY A 126 3.42 -5.39 15.22
C GLY A 126 1.96 -5.86 15.17
N GLY A 127 1.04 -5.00 14.73
CA GLY A 127 -0.41 -5.30 14.68
C GLY A 127 -1.09 -5.40 16.04
N LYS A 128 -0.49 -4.91 17.13
CA LYS A 128 -1.16 -4.81 18.44
C LYS A 128 -1.72 -3.42 18.64
N THR A 129 -3.04 -3.26 18.61
CA THR A 129 -3.71 -2.05 19.10
C THR A 129 -3.91 -2.11 20.61
N LYS A 130 -3.66 -0.96 21.27
CA LYS A 130 -4.32 -0.63 22.53
C LYS A 130 -5.82 -0.42 22.22
N ALA A 131 -6.67 -1.07 23.00
CA ALA A 131 -8.13 -0.88 22.97
C ALA A 131 -8.51 0.57 23.38
N PRO A 132 -9.75 1.04 23.11
CA PRO A 132 -10.08 2.46 23.10
C PRO A 132 -10.18 3.03 24.52
N GLU A 133 -9.37 4.04 24.83
CA GLU A 133 -9.59 4.88 26.01
C GLU A 133 -10.49 6.06 25.62
N GLY A 134 -11.67 6.12 26.24
CA GLY A 134 -12.50 7.30 26.24
C GLY A 134 -11.82 8.46 26.99
N SER A 135 -12.11 9.68 26.55
CA SER A 135 -11.75 10.94 27.22
C SER A 135 -12.08 10.91 28.73
N PRO A 136 -11.28 11.53 29.62
CA PRO A 136 -11.24 13.00 29.71
C PRO A 136 -9.87 13.65 30.05
N ASP A 137 -9.76 14.92 29.65
CA ASP A 137 -9.21 16.09 30.36
C ASP A 137 -7.95 16.00 31.27
N GLY A 138 -7.06 17.00 31.12
CA GLY A 138 -6.28 17.55 32.24
C GLY A 138 -4.77 17.27 32.33
N GLY A 139 -3.97 18.18 31.76
CA GLY A 139 -2.83 18.83 32.45
C GLY A 139 -1.51 18.08 32.73
N GLY A 140 -0.44 18.53 32.06
CA GLY A 140 0.78 18.99 32.75
C GLY A 140 2.04 18.10 32.80
N GLY A 141 3.10 18.53 32.10
CA GLY A 141 4.54 18.26 32.38
C GLY A 141 5.12 17.04 31.65
N LYS A 142 6.34 17.02 31.09
CA LYS A 142 7.53 17.90 31.01
C LYS A 142 8.41 17.29 29.88
N PRO A 143 9.27 18.04 29.15
CA PRO A 143 9.98 17.48 27.99
C PRO A 143 11.20 16.65 28.44
N GLY A 144 11.29 15.42 27.96
CA GLY A 144 12.43 14.51 28.19
C GLY A 144 12.91 13.94 26.87
N GLY A 145 14.21 14.07 26.60
CA GLY A 145 14.81 13.88 25.29
C GLY A 145 14.76 12.44 24.77
N ASP A 146 14.15 12.28 23.60
CA ASP A 146 14.30 11.08 22.80
C ASP A 146 15.45 11.27 21.81
N GLY A 147 16.59 10.69 22.16
CA GLY A 147 17.62 10.38 21.17
C GLY A 147 17.03 9.47 20.09
N PHE A 148 17.38 9.74 18.83
CA PHE A 148 16.87 9.08 17.64
C PHE A 148 17.11 7.56 17.72
N LYS A 149 16.12 6.78 18.19
CA LYS A 149 16.17 5.32 18.20
C LYS A 149 15.75 4.83 16.82
N VAL A 150 16.72 4.43 16.01
CA VAL A 150 16.47 3.79 14.72
C VAL A 150 16.01 2.35 15.00
N ALA A 151 14.75 2.03 14.71
CA ALA A 151 14.25 0.66 14.82
C ALA A 151 14.68 -0.14 13.57
N PRO A 152 15.52 -1.20 13.71
CA PRO A 152 16.06 -1.94 12.57
C PRO A 152 14.99 -2.59 11.67
N ASP A 153 13.83 -2.92 12.25
CA ASP A 153 12.70 -3.51 11.51
C ASP A 153 12.07 -2.53 10.51
N HIS A 154 12.11 -1.22 10.80
CA HIS A 154 11.64 -0.19 9.86
C HIS A 154 12.56 -0.03 8.65
N LEU A 155 13.86 -0.23 8.85
CA LEU A 155 14.83 -0.20 7.76
C LEU A 155 14.65 -1.41 6.85
N LEU A 156 14.36 -2.59 7.40
CA LEU A 156 14.04 -3.80 6.63
C LEU A 156 12.70 -3.70 5.88
N ALA A 157 11.71 -2.98 6.42
CA ALA A 157 10.48 -2.69 5.70
C ALA A 157 10.76 -1.76 4.50
N TYR A 158 11.55 -0.71 4.71
CA TYR A 158 11.94 0.23 3.65
C TYR A 158 12.73 -0.44 2.53
N THR A 159 13.60 -1.41 2.84
CA THR A 159 14.32 -2.16 1.82
C THR A 159 13.40 -3.00 0.94
N ARG A 160 12.41 -3.67 1.54
CA ARG A 160 11.42 -4.45 0.78
C ARG A 160 10.58 -3.56 -0.12
N GLU A 161 10.25 -2.36 0.34
CA GLU A 161 9.53 -1.38 -0.46
C GLU A 161 10.37 -0.86 -1.64
N ALA A 162 11.66 -0.60 -1.44
CA ALA A 162 12.57 -0.22 -2.51
C ALA A 162 12.72 -1.31 -3.58
N ASP A 163 12.74 -2.59 -3.18
CA ASP A 163 12.79 -3.72 -4.10
C ASP A 163 11.48 -3.87 -4.90
N ASP A 164 10.32 -3.74 -4.25
CA ASP A 164 9.00 -3.78 -4.90
C ASP A 164 8.84 -2.64 -5.91
N ILE A 165 9.28 -1.42 -5.57
CA ILE A 165 9.31 -0.28 -6.50
C ILE A 165 10.19 -0.60 -7.71
N ALA A 166 11.38 -1.18 -7.50
CA ALA A 166 12.28 -1.53 -8.59
C ALA A 166 11.67 -2.60 -9.51
N GLU A 167 10.90 -3.54 -8.98
CA GLU A 167 10.19 -4.57 -9.75
C GLU A 167 9.01 -4.01 -10.54
N GLN A 168 8.17 -3.16 -9.91
CA GLN A 168 7.07 -2.47 -10.57
C GLN A 168 7.56 -1.57 -11.71
N LEU A 169 8.66 -0.84 -11.50
CA LEU A 169 9.30 -0.04 -12.53
C LEU A 169 9.77 -0.90 -13.70
N ALA A 170 10.46 -2.01 -13.43
CA ALA A 170 10.91 -2.92 -14.50
C ALA A 170 9.74 -3.51 -15.31
N ASN A 171 8.66 -3.90 -14.64
CA ASN A 171 7.47 -4.47 -15.29
C ASN A 171 6.71 -3.42 -16.11
N THR A 172 6.59 -2.20 -15.59
CA THR A 172 5.96 -1.07 -16.29
C THR A 172 6.78 -0.67 -17.52
N GLY A 173 8.11 -0.56 -17.38
CA GLY A 173 9.02 -0.29 -18.49
C GLY A 173 8.85 -1.30 -19.63
N LYS A 174 8.86 -2.60 -19.32
CA LYS A 174 8.64 -3.66 -20.31
C LYS A 174 7.28 -3.53 -21.02
N LYS A 175 6.20 -3.30 -20.26
CA LYS A 175 4.84 -3.21 -20.81
C LYS A 175 4.68 -1.99 -21.73
N THR A 176 5.17 -0.82 -21.30
CA THR A 176 5.11 0.42 -22.07
C THR A 176 5.96 0.35 -23.33
N VAL A 177 7.17 -0.20 -23.26
CA VAL A 177 8.04 -0.41 -24.45
C VAL A 177 7.37 -1.33 -25.45
N HIS A 178 6.78 -2.43 -24.97
CA HIS A 178 6.08 -3.38 -25.84
C HIS A 178 4.86 -2.75 -26.51
N SER A 179 4.05 -1.98 -25.77
CA SER A 179 2.88 -1.30 -26.34
C SER A 179 3.27 -0.22 -27.35
N VAL A 180 4.29 0.59 -27.06
CA VAL A 180 4.72 1.67 -27.96
C VAL A 180 5.32 1.10 -29.24
N THR A 181 6.09 0.01 -29.13
CA THR A 181 6.65 -0.68 -30.31
C THR A 181 5.56 -1.34 -31.15
N GLY A 182 4.54 -1.95 -30.53
CA GLY A 182 3.37 -2.51 -31.22
C GLY A 182 2.56 -1.44 -31.96
N ILE A 183 2.21 -0.35 -31.26
CA ILE A 183 1.46 0.78 -31.85
C ILE A 183 2.19 1.40 -33.04
N ALA A 184 3.53 1.52 -32.97
CA ALA A 184 4.33 2.06 -34.07
C ALA A 184 4.20 1.23 -35.35
N ASN A 185 4.29 -0.10 -35.22
CA ASN A 185 4.20 -1.01 -36.35
C ASN A 185 2.78 -1.07 -36.93
N ASP A 186 1.77 -1.04 -36.06
CA ASP A 186 0.37 -1.20 -36.45
C ASP A 186 -0.25 0.09 -37.02
N SER A 187 0.17 1.26 -36.52
CA SER A 187 -0.48 2.54 -36.87
C SER A 187 0.13 3.24 -38.07
N PHE A 188 1.42 3.01 -38.37
CA PHE A 188 2.11 3.77 -39.41
C PHE A 188 2.53 2.94 -40.63
N GLY A 189 2.46 1.60 -40.55
CA GLY A 189 2.69 0.69 -41.67
C GLY A 189 3.97 0.99 -42.46
N LYS A 190 3.93 0.86 -43.79
CA LYS A 190 5.09 1.15 -44.66
C LYS A 190 5.56 2.61 -44.62
N VAL A 191 4.63 3.57 -44.51
CA VAL A 191 4.97 5.01 -44.50
C VAL A 191 5.77 5.37 -43.25
N GLY A 192 5.45 4.79 -42.10
CA GLY A 192 6.22 4.95 -40.86
C GLY A 192 7.59 4.28 -40.88
N GLN A 193 7.79 3.27 -41.73
CA GLN A 193 9.09 2.62 -41.92
C GLN A 193 9.97 3.42 -42.87
N GLU A 194 9.41 3.90 -43.99
CA GLU A 194 10.12 4.68 -45.02
C GLU A 194 10.56 6.06 -44.50
N THR A 195 9.80 6.65 -43.57
CA THR A 195 10.14 7.93 -42.93
C THR A 195 11.08 7.81 -41.74
N GLY A 196 11.37 6.59 -41.27
CA GLY A 196 12.20 6.34 -40.09
C GLY A 196 11.51 6.66 -38.75
N PHE A 197 10.25 7.12 -38.76
CA PHE A 197 9.52 7.49 -37.54
C PHE A 197 9.33 6.30 -36.59
N SER A 198 9.07 5.09 -37.13
CA SER A 198 8.91 3.88 -36.32
C SER A 198 10.22 3.50 -35.60
N ALA A 199 11.36 3.71 -36.26
CA ALA A 199 12.68 3.49 -35.66
C ALA A 199 12.95 4.50 -34.53
N ALA A 200 12.66 5.79 -34.77
CA ALA A 200 12.82 6.84 -33.76
C ALA A 200 11.95 6.60 -32.52
N LEU A 201 10.71 6.15 -32.69
CA LEU A 201 9.82 5.80 -31.57
C LEU A 201 10.32 4.57 -30.80
N GLY A 202 10.86 3.57 -31.51
CA GLY A 202 11.52 2.41 -30.91
C GLY A 202 12.74 2.79 -30.07
N ASP A 203 13.58 3.70 -30.57
CA ASP A 203 14.77 4.17 -29.86
C ASP A 203 14.41 5.05 -28.66
N PHE A 204 13.39 5.88 -28.78
CA PHE A 204 12.81 6.60 -27.64
C PHE A 204 12.32 5.63 -26.55
N SER A 205 11.60 4.57 -26.95
CA SER A 205 11.10 3.56 -26.01
C SER A 205 12.23 2.85 -25.28
N LYS A 206 13.30 2.44 -25.99
CA LYS A 206 14.50 1.84 -25.37
C LYS A 206 15.19 2.80 -24.40
N SER A 207 15.24 4.09 -24.73
CA SER A 207 15.80 5.11 -23.85
C SER A 207 15.00 5.24 -22.55
N LEU A 208 13.67 5.24 -22.65
CA LEU A 208 12.77 5.26 -21.50
C LEU A 208 12.92 4.00 -20.64
N GLU A 209 13.02 2.81 -21.25
CA GLU A 209 13.31 1.55 -20.56
C GLU A 209 14.62 1.63 -19.76
N LYS A 210 15.68 2.16 -20.39
CA LYS A 210 16.99 2.31 -19.78
C LYS A 210 16.94 3.25 -18.57
N GLN A 211 16.21 4.35 -18.66
CA GLN A 211 16.03 5.27 -17.54
C GLN A 211 15.25 4.62 -16.39
N VAL A 212 14.16 3.92 -16.70
CA VAL A 212 13.34 3.21 -15.70
C VAL A 212 14.17 2.13 -14.98
N ASN A 213 14.96 1.36 -15.73
CA ASN A 213 15.87 0.36 -15.17
C ASN A 213 16.97 0.98 -14.30
N ALA A 214 17.52 2.14 -14.69
CA ALA A 214 18.51 2.86 -13.89
C ALA A 214 17.92 3.37 -12.57
N THR A 215 16.69 3.91 -12.60
CA THR A 215 15.96 4.31 -11.40
C THR A 215 15.70 3.13 -10.47
N GLY A 216 15.26 1.98 -11.00
CA GLY A 216 15.10 0.75 -10.22
C GLY A 216 16.42 0.27 -9.61
N ALA A 217 17.53 0.36 -10.33
CA ALA A 217 18.86 0.01 -9.80
C ALA A 217 19.30 0.95 -8.65
N ASN A 218 18.98 2.24 -8.74
CA ASN A 218 19.26 3.20 -7.67
C ASN A 218 18.40 2.91 -6.43
N ALA A 219 17.13 2.54 -6.60
CA ALA A 219 16.27 2.12 -5.50
C ALA A 219 16.85 0.90 -4.77
N ARG A 220 17.30 -0.13 -5.51
CA ARG A 220 17.98 -1.30 -4.91
C ARG A 220 19.25 -0.93 -4.15
N LYS A 221 20.07 -0.03 -4.69
CA LYS A 221 21.27 0.47 -4.00
C LYS A 221 20.93 1.21 -2.70
N LEU A 222 19.87 2.01 -2.71
CA LEU A 222 19.39 2.69 -1.52
C LEU A 222 18.90 1.68 -0.48
N GLY A 223 18.16 0.65 -0.90
CA GLY A 223 17.77 -0.48 -0.04
C GLY A 223 18.99 -1.17 0.58
N ALA A 224 19.99 -1.53 -0.23
CA ALA A 224 21.22 -2.15 0.27
C ALA A 224 21.95 -1.27 1.31
N ALA A 225 22.14 0.02 1.01
CA ALA A 225 22.75 0.96 1.95
C ALA A 225 21.95 1.09 3.26
N THR A 226 20.62 1.02 3.17
CA THR A 226 19.72 1.04 4.32
C THR A 226 19.86 -0.24 5.18
N THR A 227 20.05 -1.40 4.54
CA THR A 227 20.35 -2.67 5.23
C THR A 227 21.69 -2.60 5.96
N ASP A 228 22.72 -2.08 5.30
CA ASP A 228 24.05 -1.93 5.88
C ASP A 228 24.03 -0.99 7.09
N ALA A 229 23.30 0.12 6.99
CA ALA A 229 23.06 1.02 8.12
C ALA A 229 22.34 0.32 9.28
N ALA A 230 21.27 -0.44 9.00
CA ALA A 230 20.53 -1.20 10.01
C ALA A 230 21.40 -2.23 10.74
N LYS A 231 22.36 -2.83 10.04
CA LYS A 231 23.32 -3.77 10.61
C LYS A 231 24.33 -3.04 11.51
N ALA A 232 24.93 -1.96 11.01
CA ALA A 232 25.89 -1.16 11.79
C ALA A 232 25.29 -0.63 13.10
N TYR A 233 24.03 -0.14 13.07
CA TYR A 233 23.34 0.30 14.28
C TYR A 233 23.15 -0.83 15.30
N ARG A 234 22.79 -2.04 14.85
CA ARG A 234 22.66 -3.21 15.75
C ARG A 234 24.00 -3.61 16.36
N ASP A 235 25.06 -3.64 15.55
CA ASP A 235 26.39 -4.02 16.03
C ASP A 235 26.88 -3.05 17.13
N ILE A 236 26.65 -1.73 16.95
CA ILE A 236 26.97 -0.69 17.94
C ILE A 236 26.16 -0.86 19.23
N ASP A 237 24.86 -1.15 19.13
CA ASP A 237 23.99 -1.32 20.29
C ASP A 237 24.39 -2.57 21.11
N GLU A 238 24.71 -3.68 20.43
CA GLU A 238 25.21 -4.90 21.08
C GLU A 238 26.60 -4.70 21.72
N GLU A 239 27.49 -3.94 21.09
CA GLU A 239 28.80 -3.59 21.67
C GLU A 239 28.63 -2.71 22.91
N SER A 240 27.79 -1.68 22.83
CA SER A 240 27.48 -0.78 23.95
C SER A 240 26.86 -1.54 25.13
N ALA A 241 25.93 -2.46 24.86
CA ALA A 241 25.33 -3.31 25.88
C ALA A 241 26.36 -4.26 26.54
N ARG A 242 27.30 -4.80 25.77
CA ARG A 242 28.40 -5.64 26.28
C ARG A 242 29.35 -4.85 27.19
N GLU A 243 29.74 -3.64 26.80
CA GLU A 243 30.61 -2.78 27.60
C GLU A 243 29.93 -2.32 28.90
N LEU A 244 28.65 -1.92 28.84
CA LEU A 244 27.85 -1.61 30.03
C LEU A 244 27.77 -2.79 30.99
N LYS A 245 27.60 -4.01 30.47
CA LYS A 245 27.54 -5.22 31.30
C LYS A 245 28.87 -5.52 32.00
N LYS A 246 30.02 -5.24 31.37
CA LYS A 246 31.35 -5.37 31.99
C LYS A 246 31.59 -4.36 33.12
N LEU A 247 31.02 -3.16 33.01
CA LEU A 247 31.15 -2.12 34.05
C LEU A 247 30.28 -2.39 35.30
N LEU A 248 29.28 -3.28 35.18
CA LEU A 248 28.33 -3.62 36.24
C LEU A 248 28.64 -4.94 36.96
N THR A 249 29.74 -5.62 36.59
CA THR A 249 30.24 -6.87 37.18
C THR A 249 31.62 -6.68 37.76
#